data_AF-A0AAE0BRU2-F1
#
_entry.id   AF-A0AAE0BRU2-F1
#
_cell.length_a   1.000
_cell.length_b   1.000
_cell.length_c   1.000
_cell.angle_alpha   90.00
_cell.angle_beta   90.00
_cell.angle_gamma   90.00
#
_symmetry.space_group_name_H-M   'P 1'
#
loop_
_entity.id
_entity.type
_entity.pdbx_description
1 polymer ?
#
loop_
_entity_poly.entity_id
_entity_poly.type
_entity_poly.pdbx_seq_one_letter_code
_entity_poly.pdbx_strand_id
1 'polypeptide(L)'
;VELEFVVLLNVKMGWPGVTNNPLTIFPNIAYIAFPILPYELFMWLPIVLAYYAEKPTEKITLPRLITFITYFGGIYGGLVHYVALLSVLSGIPHLDEDHGICTALPPPTDGPWCELLTMHILLAVPMGTYFLYVMYVEKKKYGWLSWEGDNEKVAFFFRAGLVFTTLGISGELPYFGQFAKVGGDTFDGTGVYAGTTWADWYEGRGYIEFISYMSWLLCGLYFLAKAAYHKKAAHMVSGMDSCSEKNAAGDVNM
;
A
#
# COMPACT_ATOMS: atom_id res chain seq x y z
N VAL A 1 4.22 39.36 3.03
CA VAL A 1 3.29 38.57 3.87
C VAL A 1 3.18 37.13 3.39
N GLU A 2 2.98 36.82 2.10
CA GLU A 2 2.94 35.42 1.61
C GLU A 2 4.31 34.72 1.56
N LEU A 3 5.40 35.42 1.22
CA LEU A 3 6.74 34.82 1.15
C LEU A 3 7.33 34.46 2.53
N GLU A 4 7.05 35.27 3.55
CA GLU A 4 7.57 35.05 4.91
C GLU A 4 6.88 33.86 5.61
N PHE A 5 5.61 33.58 5.27
CA PHE A 5 4.89 32.44 5.83
C PHE A 5 5.43 31.11 5.30
N VAL A 6 5.83 31.05 4.02
CA VAL A 6 6.48 29.89 3.40
C VAL A 6 7.88 29.65 3.97
N VAL A 7 8.64 30.72 4.24
CA VAL A 7 9.98 30.63 4.84
C VAL A 7 9.91 30.15 6.30
N LEU A 8 8.92 30.60 7.08
CA LEU A 8 8.74 30.14 8.47
C LEU A 8 8.32 28.67 8.58
N LEU A 9 7.52 28.18 7.62
CA LEU A 9 7.17 26.75 7.51
C LEU A 9 8.39 25.89 7.14
N ASN A 10 9.26 26.38 6.24
CA ASN A 10 10.48 25.68 5.85
C ASN A 10 11.46 25.50 7.03
N VAL A 11 11.61 26.52 7.88
CA VAL A 11 12.57 26.49 9.00
C VAL A 11 12.08 25.64 10.18
N LYS A 12 10.76 25.59 10.43
CA LYS A 12 10.20 24.78 11.54
C LYS A 12 9.91 23.32 11.18
N MET A 13 9.69 22.98 9.91
CA MET A 13 9.37 21.62 9.47
C MET A 13 10.55 20.90 8.79
N GLY A 14 11.72 21.53 8.70
CA GLY A 14 12.91 20.93 8.07
C GLY A 14 12.74 20.66 6.57
N TRP A 15 11.91 21.45 5.88
CA TRP A 15 11.63 21.21 4.47
C TRP A 15 12.87 21.46 3.60
N PRO A 16 13.18 20.57 2.65
CA PRO A 16 14.22 20.84 1.68
C PRO A 16 13.86 22.08 0.86
N GLY A 17 14.70 23.11 0.93
CA GLY A 17 14.47 24.37 0.22
C GLY A 17 14.22 24.15 -1.27
N VAL A 18 13.21 24.83 -1.81
CA VAL A 18 12.92 24.81 -3.25
C VAL A 18 14.12 25.43 -3.98
N THR A 19 14.89 24.61 -4.71
CA THR A 19 16.04 25.09 -5.49
C THR A 19 15.60 25.39 -6.93
N ASN A 20 16.51 25.91 -7.76
CA ASN A 20 16.26 26.12 -9.20
C ASN A 20 16.09 24.81 -9.99
N ASN A 21 16.28 23.63 -9.37
CA ASN A 21 16.05 22.35 -10.00
C ASN A 21 14.56 21.98 -9.90
N PRO A 22 13.81 21.85 -11.02
CA PRO A 22 12.38 21.52 -10.99
C PRO A 22 12.07 20.17 -10.33
N LEU A 23 13.06 19.29 -10.17
CA LEU A 23 12.92 18.01 -9.50
C LEU A 23 12.84 18.13 -7.96
N THR A 24 13.14 19.30 -7.36
CA THR A 24 12.96 19.52 -5.91
C THR A 24 11.50 19.47 -5.45
N ILE A 25 10.54 19.45 -6.38
CA ILE A 25 9.13 19.31 -6.05
C ILE A 25 8.81 17.91 -5.49
N PHE A 26 9.53 16.87 -5.92
CA PHE A 26 9.23 15.50 -5.50
C PHE A 26 9.49 15.25 -4.00
N PRO A 27 10.62 15.73 -3.41
CA PRO A 27 10.79 15.70 -1.96
C PRO A 27 9.65 16.40 -1.22
N ASN A 28 9.20 17.57 -1.68
CA ASN A 28 8.09 18.31 -1.05
C ASN A 28 6.75 17.55 -1.14
N ILE A 29 6.47 16.90 -2.28
CA ILE A 29 5.27 16.05 -2.43
C ILE A 29 5.36 14.83 -1.52
N ALA A 30 6.53 14.19 -1.41
CA ALA A 30 6.75 13.07 -0.49
C ALA A 30 6.48 13.49 0.97
N TYR A 31 6.99 14.66 1.39
CA TYR A 31 6.73 15.22 2.72
C TYR A 31 5.23 15.50 3.00
N ILE A 32 4.40 15.71 1.97
CA ILE A 32 2.94 15.89 2.14
C ILE A 32 2.20 14.55 2.08
N ALA A 33 2.69 13.61 1.28
CA ALA A 33 2.03 12.33 1.03
C ALA A 33 2.17 11.33 2.20
N PHE A 34 3.27 11.39 2.95
CA PHE A 34 3.59 10.41 3.99
C PHE A 34 3.10 10.72 5.43
N PRO A 35 2.85 11.97 5.89
CA PRO A 35 2.59 12.21 7.33
C PRO A 35 1.12 12.36 7.78
N ILE A 36 0.09 12.15 6.95
CA ILE A 36 -1.29 12.60 7.30
C ILE A 36 -2.19 11.49 7.87
N LEU A 37 -1.73 10.24 8.02
CA LEU A 37 -2.64 9.13 8.30
C LEU A 37 -2.36 8.46 9.67
N PRO A 38 -3.33 8.46 10.60
CA PRO A 38 -3.18 7.78 11.88
C PRO A 38 -3.09 6.27 11.65
N TYR A 39 -1.97 5.68 12.04
CA TYR A 39 -1.66 4.27 11.80
C TYR A 39 -2.68 3.33 12.47
N GLU A 40 -3.34 3.78 13.54
CA GLU A 40 -4.45 3.08 14.17
C GLU A 40 -5.61 2.85 13.19
N LEU A 41 -5.92 3.82 12.32
CA LEU A 41 -6.93 3.63 11.27
C LEU A 41 -6.44 2.65 10.20
N PHE A 42 -5.14 2.66 9.91
CA PHE A 42 -4.53 1.72 8.97
C PHE A 42 -4.55 0.29 9.52
N MET A 43 -4.28 0.09 10.80
CA MET A 43 -4.34 -1.20 11.48
C MET A 43 -5.70 -1.89 11.27
N TRP A 44 -6.79 -1.13 11.39
CA TRP A 44 -8.16 -1.67 11.25
C TRP A 44 -8.68 -1.70 9.82
N LEU A 45 -8.07 -0.97 8.89
CA LEU A 45 -8.51 -0.89 7.50
C LEU A 45 -8.74 -2.27 6.85
N PRO A 46 -7.78 -3.21 6.84
CA PRO A 46 -8.00 -4.50 6.18
C PRO A 46 -9.10 -5.32 6.87
N ILE A 47 -9.29 -5.19 8.18
CA ILE A 47 -10.35 -5.87 8.94
C ILE A 47 -11.72 -5.32 8.54
N VAL A 48 -11.86 -3.99 8.45
CA VAL A 48 -13.09 -3.33 8.01
C VAL A 48 -13.43 -3.74 6.57
N LEU A 49 -12.43 -3.77 5.69
CA LEU A 49 -12.61 -4.21 4.31
C LEU A 49 -13.01 -5.69 4.20
N ALA A 50 -12.43 -6.56 5.03
CA ALA A 50 -12.83 -7.97 5.10
C ALA A 50 -14.28 -8.14 5.55
N TYR A 51 -14.69 -7.39 6.57
CA TYR A 51 -16.06 -7.40 7.07
C TYR A 51 -17.06 -7.02 5.97
N TYR A 52 -16.85 -5.90 5.30
CA TYR A 52 -17.78 -5.43 4.26
C TYR A 52 -17.71 -6.21 2.95
N ALA A 53 -16.61 -6.91 2.67
CA ALA A 53 -16.54 -7.83 1.54
C ALA A 53 -17.39 -9.09 1.74
N GLU A 54 -17.55 -9.53 2.99
CA GLU A 54 -18.42 -10.67 3.33
C GLU A 54 -19.86 -10.24 3.60
N LYS A 55 -20.06 -9.03 4.14
CA LYS A 55 -21.37 -8.46 4.49
C LYS A 55 -21.55 -7.07 3.85
N PRO A 56 -21.67 -7.00 2.51
CA PRO A 56 -21.88 -5.73 1.83
C PRO A 56 -23.23 -5.12 2.26
N THR A 57 -23.29 -3.79 2.17
CA THR A 57 -24.50 -3.00 2.45
C THR A 57 -24.87 -2.22 1.20
N GLU A 58 -26.07 -1.62 1.18
CA GLU A 58 -26.50 -0.74 0.08
C GLU A 58 -25.51 0.41 -0.17
N LYS A 59 -24.84 0.90 0.89
CA LYS A 59 -23.85 1.98 0.80
C LYS A 59 -22.43 1.48 0.52
N ILE A 60 -22.11 0.26 0.94
CA ILE A 60 -20.77 -0.33 0.81
C ILE A 60 -20.91 -1.65 0.06
N THR A 61 -20.88 -1.55 -1.26
CA THR A 61 -21.01 -2.67 -2.19
C THR A 61 -19.64 -3.22 -2.57
N LEU A 62 -19.57 -4.47 -3.02
CA LEU A 62 -18.32 -5.07 -3.52
C LEU A 62 -17.69 -4.25 -4.66
N PRO A 63 -18.43 -3.78 -5.69
CA PRO A 63 -17.88 -2.87 -6.69
C PRO A 63 -17.22 -1.62 -6.11
N ARG A 64 -17.84 -0.98 -5.11
CA ARG A 64 -17.25 0.18 -4.43
C ARG A 64 -15.97 -0.18 -3.68
N LEU A 65 -15.93 -1.34 -3.04
CA LEU A 65 -14.72 -1.84 -2.37
C LEU A 65 -13.61 -2.19 -3.37
N ILE A 66 -13.95 -2.75 -4.53
CA ILE A 66 -13.00 -3.03 -5.63
C ILE A 66 -12.41 -1.72 -6.14
N THR A 67 -13.24 -0.72 -6.45
CA THR A 67 -12.77 0.61 -6.83
C THR A 67 -11.85 1.17 -5.74
N PHE A 68 -12.30 1.17 -4.48
CA PHE A 68 -11.53 1.70 -3.36
C PHE A 68 -10.13 1.06 -3.29
N ILE A 69 -10.05 -0.28 -3.23
CA ILE A 69 -8.75 -0.96 -3.08
C ILE A 69 -7.86 -0.79 -4.30
N THR A 70 -8.46 -0.64 -5.49
CA THR A 70 -7.71 -0.40 -6.73
C THR A 70 -7.06 0.97 -6.74
N TYR A 71 -7.82 2.00 -6.36
CA TYR A 71 -7.31 3.37 -6.27
C TYR A 71 -6.37 3.55 -5.09
N PHE A 72 -6.64 2.89 -3.97
CA PHE A 72 -5.73 2.86 -2.83
C PHE A 72 -4.39 2.22 -3.21
N GLY A 73 -4.41 1.04 -3.85
CA GLY A 73 -3.20 0.38 -4.34
C GLY A 73 -2.45 1.20 -5.40
N GLY A 74 -3.15 1.86 -6.32
CA GLY A 74 -2.51 2.64 -7.39
C GLY A 74 -1.95 3.99 -6.92
N ILE A 75 -2.69 4.71 -6.07
CA ILE A 75 -2.27 6.03 -5.57
C ILE A 75 -1.28 5.87 -4.41
N TYR A 76 -1.68 5.19 -3.33
CA TYR A 76 -0.83 5.04 -2.16
C TYR A 76 0.28 4.01 -2.40
N GLY A 77 -0.05 2.83 -2.92
CA GLY A 77 0.96 1.81 -3.24
C GLY A 77 1.88 2.21 -4.39
N GLY A 78 1.35 2.86 -5.44
CA GLY A 78 2.11 3.25 -6.63
C GLY A 78 2.63 4.68 -6.61
N LEU A 79 1.75 5.66 -6.83
CA LEU A 79 2.14 7.06 -7.07
C LEU A 79 3.06 7.61 -5.97
N VAL A 80 2.72 7.38 -4.70
CA VAL A 80 3.50 7.86 -3.55
C VAL A 80 4.91 7.24 -3.54
N HIS A 81 5.02 5.94 -3.79
CA HIS A 81 6.32 5.25 -3.82
C HIS A 81 7.15 5.62 -5.06
N TYR A 82 6.50 5.89 -6.20
CA TYR A 82 7.16 6.45 -7.38
C TYR A 82 7.71 7.85 -7.11
N VAL A 83 6.94 8.73 -6.45
CA VAL A 83 7.40 10.06 -6.05
C VAL A 83 8.58 9.94 -5.09
N ALA A 84 8.55 8.99 -4.16
CA ALA A 84 9.66 8.73 -3.25
C ALA A 84 10.93 8.26 -4.01
N LEU A 85 10.77 7.33 -4.96
CA LEU A 85 11.87 6.87 -5.81
C LEU A 85 12.43 7.99 -6.69
N LEU A 86 11.57 8.82 -7.29
CA LEU A 86 12.00 9.96 -8.12
C LEU A 86 12.70 11.04 -7.30
N SER A 87 12.26 11.27 -6.06
CA SER A 87 12.97 12.14 -5.11
C SER A 87 14.41 11.68 -4.93
N VAL A 88 14.59 10.38 -4.66
CA VAL A 88 15.91 9.76 -4.52
C VAL A 88 16.74 9.90 -5.80
N LEU A 89 16.19 9.54 -6.96
CA LEU A 89 16.88 9.64 -8.25
C LEU A 89 17.23 11.09 -8.64
N SER A 90 16.49 12.08 -8.13
CA SER A 90 16.79 13.50 -8.33
C SER A 90 17.96 14.02 -7.50
N GLY A 91 18.57 13.17 -6.66
CA GLY A 91 19.72 13.49 -5.80
C GLY A 91 19.36 14.25 -4.53
N ILE A 92 18.08 14.21 -4.11
CA ILE A 92 17.59 14.89 -2.90
C ILE A 92 16.72 13.92 -2.08
N PRO A 93 17.18 13.49 -0.90
CA PRO A 93 18.43 13.85 -0.24
C PRO A 93 19.67 13.33 -1.00
N HIS A 94 20.83 13.94 -0.77
CA HIS A 94 22.10 13.44 -1.29
C HIS A 94 22.30 12.00 -0.81
N LEU A 95 22.37 11.06 -1.76
CA LEU A 95 22.68 9.66 -1.50
C LEU A 95 24.19 9.55 -1.38
N ASP A 96 24.71 9.36 -0.18
CA ASP A 96 26.07 8.83 -0.03
C ASP A 96 26.02 7.31 0.16
N GLU A 97 27.19 6.67 0.18
CA GLU A 97 27.37 5.22 0.16
C GLU A 97 26.72 4.50 1.36
N ASP A 98 26.38 5.22 2.44
CA ASP A 98 25.74 4.68 3.64
C ASP A 98 24.20 4.83 3.64
N HIS A 99 23.61 5.52 2.65
CA HIS A 99 22.21 6.01 2.70
C HIS A 99 21.20 5.37 1.73
N GLY A 100 21.57 4.42 0.86
CA GLY A 100 20.66 3.65 -0.04
C GLY A 100 19.46 4.41 -0.65
N ILE A 101 18.35 3.75 -1.04
CA ILE A 101 17.11 4.46 -1.44
C ILE A 101 16.33 4.82 -0.16
N CYS A 102 16.94 5.58 0.75
CA CYS A 102 16.23 6.14 1.88
C CYS A 102 15.30 7.27 1.37
N THR A 103 14.02 6.94 1.21
CA THR A 103 12.95 7.86 0.81
C THR A 103 12.97 9.10 1.68
N ALA A 104 13.34 10.28 1.15
CA ALA A 104 13.06 11.65 1.63
C ALA A 104 13.17 11.97 3.14
N LEU A 105 13.58 11.02 3.97
CA LEU A 105 13.53 11.03 5.42
C LEU A 105 14.94 10.58 5.83
N PRO A 106 15.75 11.41 6.52
CA PRO A 106 17.04 10.95 7.01
C PRO A 106 16.89 9.63 7.76
N PRO A 107 17.71 8.62 7.42
CA PRO A 107 17.67 7.36 8.13
C PRO A 107 17.98 7.59 9.61
N PRO A 108 17.44 6.76 10.51
CA PRO A 108 18.01 6.66 11.85
C PRO A 108 19.49 6.27 11.69
N THR A 109 20.36 6.91 12.48
CA THR A 109 21.81 6.98 12.25
C THR A 109 22.57 5.65 12.29
N ASP A 110 21.92 4.49 12.54
CA ASP A 110 22.59 3.20 12.70
C ASP A 110 21.73 1.98 12.30
N GLY A 111 21.96 1.38 11.11
CA GLY A 111 21.44 0.06 10.73
C GLY A 111 21.20 -0.14 9.21
N PRO A 112 20.83 -1.36 8.76
CA PRO A 112 20.60 -1.69 7.33
C PRO A 112 19.28 -1.13 6.79
N TRP A 113 18.85 0.03 7.30
CA TRP A 113 17.54 0.62 7.05
C TRP A 113 17.33 0.95 5.59
N CYS A 114 18.36 1.45 4.92
CA CYS A 114 18.26 1.82 3.53
C CYS A 114 18.23 0.60 2.59
N GLU A 115 18.81 -0.54 2.98
CA GLU A 115 18.65 -1.81 2.25
C GLU A 115 17.21 -2.34 2.42
N LEU A 116 16.67 -2.33 3.64
CA LEU A 116 15.32 -2.80 3.94
C LEU A 116 14.24 -1.90 3.31
N LEU A 117 14.45 -0.59 3.28
CA LEU A 117 13.57 0.37 2.62
C LEU A 117 13.69 0.30 1.09
N THR A 118 14.86 -0.07 0.56
CA THR A 118 15.02 -0.40 -0.86
C THR A 118 14.17 -1.61 -1.22
N MET A 119 14.19 -2.68 -0.39
CA MET A 119 13.29 -3.82 -0.57
C MET A 119 11.81 -3.40 -0.51
N HIS A 120 11.47 -2.44 0.36
CA HIS A 120 10.11 -1.93 0.43
C HIS A 120 9.64 -1.31 -0.90
N ILE A 121 10.49 -0.48 -1.51
CA ILE A 121 10.21 0.14 -2.81
C ILE A 121 10.16 -0.89 -3.94
N LEU A 122 11.09 -1.86 -3.95
CA LEU A 122 11.13 -2.93 -4.95
C LEU A 122 9.87 -3.80 -4.91
N LEU A 123 9.18 -3.87 -3.77
CA LEU A 123 7.89 -4.56 -3.63
C LEU A 123 6.71 -3.63 -3.96
N ALA A 124 6.69 -2.42 -3.39
CA ALA A 124 5.58 -1.48 -3.53
C ALA A 124 5.42 -0.95 -4.96
N VAL A 125 6.52 -0.64 -5.65
CA VAL A 125 6.49 -0.04 -6.99
C VAL A 125 5.85 -0.99 -8.01
N PRO A 126 6.28 -2.25 -8.20
CA PRO A 126 5.64 -3.15 -9.17
C PRO A 126 4.15 -3.39 -8.89
N MET A 127 3.78 -3.54 -7.60
CA MET A 127 2.38 -3.65 -7.20
C MET A 127 1.60 -2.39 -7.57
N GLY A 128 2.14 -1.21 -7.26
CA GLY A 128 1.58 0.07 -7.63
C GLY A 128 1.42 0.25 -9.14
N THR A 129 2.42 -0.13 -9.94
CA THR A 129 2.36 -0.11 -11.41
C THR A 129 1.23 -0.99 -11.93
N TYR A 130 1.08 -2.19 -11.37
CA TYR A 130 -0.04 -3.08 -11.71
C TYR A 130 -1.38 -2.41 -11.42
N PHE A 131 -1.55 -1.77 -10.26
CA PHE A 131 -2.80 -1.09 -9.94
C PHE A 131 -3.05 0.15 -10.80
N LEU A 132 -2.04 0.94 -11.12
CA LEU A 132 -2.16 2.06 -12.06
C LEU A 132 -2.59 1.59 -13.44
N TYR A 133 -2.08 0.45 -13.91
CA TYR A 133 -2.52 -0.19 -15.15
C TYR A 133 -3.99 -0.63 -15.06
N VAL A 134 -4.38 -1.31 -13.98
CA VAL A 134 -5.78 -1.73 -13.76
C VAL A 134 -6.71 -0.51 -13.73
N MET A 135 -6.36 0.56 -13.00
CA MET A 135 -7.11 1.82 -12.99
C MET A 135 -7.29 2.38 -14.40
N TYR A 136 -6.23 2.37 -15.22
CA TYR A 136 -6.30 2.85 -16.60
C TYR A 136 -7.24 2.03 -17.48
N VAL A 137 -7.15 0.70 -17.39
CA VAL A 137 -8.01 -0.22 -18.16
C VAL A 137 -9.47 -0.09 -17.72
N GLU A 138 -9.73 -0.05 -16.42
CA GLU A 138 -11.09 0.06 -15.88
C GLU A 138 -11.72 1.42 -16.15
N LYS A 139 -10.94 2.50 -16.06
CA LYS A 139 -11.38 3.82 -16.50
C LYS A 139 -11.88 3.80 -17.93
N LYS A 140 -11.17 3.11 -18.83
CA LYS A 140 -11.58 3.00 -20.25
C LYS A 140 -12.84 2.16 -20.45
N LYS A 141 -13.07 1.16 -19.60
CA LYS A 141 -14.16 0.19 -19.76
C LYS A 141 -15.44 0.60 -19.03
N TYR A 142 -15.32 1.05 -17.78
CA TYR A 142 -16.42 1.29 -16.86
C TYR A 142 -16.59 2.78 -16.51
N GLY A 143 -15.56 3.61 -16.73
CA GLY A 143 -15.54 5.01 -16.33
C GLY A 143 -14.73 5.27 -15.06
N TRP A 144 -14.73 6.52 -14.61
CA TRP A 144 -14.00 6.92 -13.41
C TRP A 144 -14.71 6.41 -12.15
N LEU A 145 -13.92 5.81 -11.24
CA LEU A 145 -14.40 5.37 -9.92
C LEU A 145 -15.53 4.33 -9.99
N SER A 146 -15.60 3.55 -11.07
CA SER A 146 -16.63 2.54 -11.30
C SER A 146 -16.01 1.19 -11.66
N TRP A 147 -16.74 0.12 -11.29
CA TRP A 147 -16.37 -1.25 -11.60
C TRP A 147 -17.65 -2.06 -11.83
N GLU A 148 -17.73 -2.77 -12.95
CA GLU A 148 -18.90 -3.58 -13.34
C GLU A 148 -18.45 -4.90 -14.02
N GLY A 149 -17.45 -5.55 -13.44
CA GLY A 149 -16.97 -6.84 -13.93
C GLY A 149 -17.74 -8.03 -13.34
N ASP A 150 -17.44 -9.21 -13.84
CA ASP A 150 -17.88 -10.47 -13.21
C ASP A 150 -16.92 -10.87 -12.08
N ASN A 151 -17.35 -11.79 -11.22
CA ASN A 151 -16.54 -12.36 -10.14
C ASN A 151 -16.03 -11.35 -9.11
N GLU A 152 -16.92 -10.45 -8.66
CA GLU A 152 -16.65 -9.41 -7.66
C GLU A 152 -15.79 -9.86 -6.48
N LYS A 153 -16.14 -10.98 -5.84
CA LYS A 153 -15.38 -11.50 -4.69
C LYS A 153 -13.93 -11.85 -5.06
N VAL A 154 -13.71 -12.48 -6.21
CA VAL A 154 -12.35 -12.82 -6.67
C VAL A 154 -11.57 -11.55 -6.96
N ALA A 155 -12.17 -10.60 -7.68
CA ALA A 155 -11.54 -9.32 -8.02
C ALA A 155 -11.15 -8.53 -6.76
N PHE A 156 -12.07 -8.40 -5.80
CA PHE A 156 -11.82 -7.72 -4.54
C PHE A 156 -10.71 -8.41 -3.74
N PHE A 157 -10.89 -9.71 -3.43
CA PHE A 157 -9.97 -10.43 -2.55
C PHE A 157 -8.57 -10.56 -3.16
N PHE A 158 -8.45 -10.73 -4.47
CA PHE A 158 -7.13 -10.74 -5.10
C PHE A 158 -6.43 -9.39 -4.98
N ARG A 159 -7.15 -8.29 -5.26
CA ARG A 159 -6.58 -6.94 -5.18
C ARG A 159 -6.20 -6.55 -3.75
N ALA A 160 -7.11 -6.77 -2.80
CA ALA A 160 -6.84 -6.55 -1.38
C ALA A 160 -5.67 -7.42 -0.91
N GLY A 161 -5.64 -8.69 -1.32
CA GLY A 161 -4.54 -9.60 -1.02
C GLY A 161 -3.19 -9.09 -1.53
N LEU A 162 -3.12 -8.63 -2.77
CA LEU A 162 -1.89 -8.04 -3.32
C LEU A 162 -1.46 -6.78 -2.58
N VAL A 163 -2.37 -5.82 -2.35
CA VAL A 163 -2.05 -4.57 -1.66
C VAL A 163 -1.53 -4.85 -0.25
N PHE A 164 -2.31 -5.58 0.55
CA PHE A 164 -2.01 -5.74 1.97
C PHE A 164 -0.87 -6.72 2.24
N THR A 165 -0.68 -7.75 1.41
CA THR A 165 0.50 -8.62 1.54
C THR A 165 1.76 -7.87 1.14
N THR A 166 1.73 -7.14 0.02
CA THR A 166 2.91 -6.41 -0.46
C THR A 166 3.29 -5.32 0.54
N LEU A 167 2.36 -4.43 0.88
CA LEU A 167 2.62 -3.31 1.79
C LEU A 167 2.83 -3.76 3.23
N GLY A 168 2.21 -4.86 3.64
CA GLY A 168 2.44 -5.48 4.95
C GLY A 168 3.87 -6.01 5.05
N ILE A 169 4.30 -6.90 4.14
CA ILE A 169 5.69 -7.43 4.16
C ILE A 169 6.69 -6.28 4.03
N SER A 170 6.46 -5.39 3.07
CA SER A 170 7.41 -4.35 2.74
C SER A 170 7.58 -3.32 3.88
N GLY A 171 6.48 -2.95 4.54
CA GLY A 171 6.49 -2.08 5.72
C GLY A 171 7.03 -2.75 6.99
N GLU A 172 6.94 -4.08 7.09
CA GLU A 172 7.46 -4.87 8.21
C GLU A 172 8.96 -5.11 8.19
N LEU A 173 9.56 -5.21 6.99
CA LEU A 173 10.97 -5.57 6.83
C LEU A 173 11.90 -4.71 7.72
N PRO A 174 11.74 -3.38 7.79
CA PRO A 174 12.51 -2.55 8.70
C PRO A 174 12.29 -2.91 10.19
N TYR A 175 11.04 -3.14 10.62
CA TYR A 175 10.72 -3.48 12.01
C TYR A 175 11.27 -4.84 12.44
N PHE A 176 11.22 -5.85 11.56
CA PHE A 176 11.88 -7.13 11.82
C PHE A 176 13.40 -6.98 11.96
N GLY A 177 14.02 -6.09 11.18
CA GLY A 177 15.44 -5.75 11.31
C GLY A 177 15.77 -5.18 12.69
N GLN A 178 14.95 -4.25 13.19
CA GLN A 178 15.08 -3.72 14.56
C GLN A 178 14.90 -4.81 15.61
N PHE A 179 13.80 -5.55 15.52
CA PHE A 179 13.41 -6.58 16.48
C PHE A 179 14.50 -7.66 16.59
N ALA A 180 15.09 -8.06 15.47
CA ALA A 180 16.19 -9.02 15.45
C ALA A 180 17.48 -8.47 16.09
N LYS A 181 17.73 -7.17 16.00
CA LYS A 181 18.94 -6.52 16.52
C LYS A 181 18.87 -6.26 18.03
N VAL A 182 17.73 -5.74 18.52
CA VAL A 182 17.59 -5.30 19.92
C VAL A 182 16.88 -6.34 20.79
N GLY A 183 16.08 -7.23 20.19
CA GLY A 183 15.25 -8.19 20.91
C GLY A 183 13.93 -7.58 21.39
N GLY A 184 12.94 -8.44 21.66
CA GLY A 184 11.57 -8.00 21.97
C GLY A 184 11.42 -7.18 23.24
N ASP A 185 12.27 -7.40 24.24
CA ASP A 185 12.20 -6.71 25.54
C ASP A 185 12.59 -5.23 25.45
N THR A 186 13.30 -4.84 24.39
CA THR A 186 13.76 -3.45 24.15
C THR A 186 13.25 -2.89 22.82
N PHE A 187 12.35 -3.60 22.14
CA PHE A 187 11.77 -3.14 20.89
C PHE A 187 10.71 -2.07 21.18
N ASP A 188 10.94 -0.86 20.68
CA ASP A 188 10.01 0.27 20.77
C ASP A 188 9.55 0.77 19.38
N GLY A 189 10.13 0.23 18.31
CA GLY A 189 9.87 0.60 16.92
C GLY A 189 10.33 2.03 16.58
N THR A 190 11.10 2.70 17.45
CA THR A 190 11.49 4.09 17.24
C THR A 190 12.53 4.19 16.11
N GLY A 191 12.39 5.20 15.25
CA GLY A 191 13.36 5.52 14.20
C GLY A 191 13.13 4.86 12.82
N VAL A 192 12.23 3.89 12.68
CA VAL A 192 12.05 3.13 11.42
C VAL A 192 11.43 3.95 10.28
N TYR A 193 10.24 4.52 10.52
CA TYR A 193 9.61 5.53 9.65
C TYR A 193 9.39 6.87 10.39
N ALA A 194 9.66 6.91 11.70
CA ALA A 194 9.31 8.00 12.60
C ALA A 194 10.34 9.17 12.63
N GLY A 195 11.34 9.16 11.76
CA GLY A 195 12.53 10.01 11.91
C GLY A 195 12.35 11.52 11.70
N THR A 196 11.28 12.02 11.06
CA THR A 196 11.48 13.29 10.31
C THR A 196 10.42 14.36 10.40
N THR A 197 9.28 14.15 11.03
CA THR A 197 8.31 15.26 11.15
C THR A 197 7.54 15.32 12.46
N TRP A 198 7.57 14.27 13.30
CA TRP A 198 6.65 14.17 14.44
C TRP A 198 7.20 13.33 15.61
N ALA A 199 8.48 13.50 15.95
CA ALA A 199 9.17 12.73 16.99
C ALA A 199 8.50 12.80 18.39
N ASP A 200 7.59 13.75 18.62
CA ASP A 200 7.06 14.07 19.95
C ASP A 200 5.56 13.78 20.16
N TRP A 201 4.88 13.04 19.27
CA TRP A 201 3.41 12.87 19.37
C TRP A 201 2.94 11.97 20.52
N TYR A 202 3.52 10.78 20.71
CA TYR A 202 3.35 9.95 21.91
C TYR A 202 4.26 8.70 21.88
N GLU A 203 4.56 8.17 23.07
CA GLU A 203 5.36 6.95 23.30
C GLU A 203 4.65 5.68 22.77
N GLY A 204 5.39 4.77 22.11
CA GLY A 204 4.86 3.49 21.64
C GLY A 204 4.31 3.46 20.21
N ARG A 205 4.43 4.56 19.44
CA ARG A 205 4.00 4.63 18.03
C ARG A 205 4.66 3.58 17.13
N GLY A 206 5.97 3.35 17.29
CA GLY A 206 6.68 2.36 16.48
C GLY A 206 6.09 0.95 16.62
N TYR A 207 5.64 0.60 17.82
CA TYR A 207 4.92 -0.65 18.07
C TYR A 207 3.54 -0.68 17.41
N ILE A 208 2.81 0.44 17.37
CA ILE A 208 1.53 0.55 16.65
C ILE A 208 1.73 0.42 15.14
N GLU A 209 2.77 1.03 14.58
CA GLU A 209 3.13 0.89 13.17
C GLU A 209 3.47 -0.57 12.83
N PHE A 210 4.28 -1.22 13.66
CA PHE A 210 4.55 -2.66 13.56
C PHE A 210 3.26 -3.50 13.59
N ILE A 211 2.38 -3.32 14.58
CA ILE A 211 1.12 -4.08 14.61
C ILE A 211 0.24 -3.76 13.39
N SER A 212 0.30 -2.53 12.87
CA SER A 212 -0.45 -2.14 11.68
C SER A 212 -0.01 -2.93 10.46
N TYR A 213 1.30 -3.02 10.20
CA TYR A 213 1.81 -3.79 9.08
C TYR A 213 1.64 -5.32 9.27
N MET A 214 1.71 -5.83 10.50
CA MET A 214 1.34 -7.20 10.85
C MET A 214 -0.13 -7.48 10.51
N SER A 215 -1.04 -6.59 10.88
CA SER A 215 -2.46 -6.68 10.53
C SER A 215 -2.66 -6.76 9.01
N TRP A 216 -1.90 -5.95 8.27
CA TRP A 216 -1.94 -5.94 6.81
C TRP A 216 -1.45 -7.26 6.23
N LEU A 217 -0.32 -7.77 6.72
CA LEU A 217 0.22 -9.04 6.26
C LEU A 217 -0.77 -10.19 6.52
N LEU A 218 -1.27 -10.32 7.75
CA LEU A 218 -2.20 -11.39 8.12
C LEU A 218 -3.50 -11.31 7.31
N CYS A 219 -4.08 -10.12 7.17
CA CYS A 219 -5.28 -9.94 6.39
C CYS A 219 -5.03 -10.10 4.88
N GLY A 220 -3.86 -9.71 4.39
CA GLY A 220 -3.43 -9.91 3.01
C GLY A 220 -3.39 -11.40 2.64
N LEU A 221 -2.80 -12.22 3.51
CA LEU A 221 -2.80 -13.68 3.36
C LEU A 221 -4.22 -14.25 3.41
N TYR A 222 -5.06 -13.77 4.32
CA TYR A 222 -6.49 -14.13 4.38
C TYR A 222 -7.21 -13.81 3.06
N PHE A 223 -6.99 -12.62 2.50
CA PHE A 223 -7.59 -12.22 1.23
C PHE A 223 -7.11 -13.07 0.07
N LEU A 224 -5.81 -13.39 -0.03
CA LEU A 224 -5.29 -14.29 -1.06
C LEU A 224 -5.91 -15.69 -0.95
N ALA A 225 -6.06 -16.23 0.26
CA ALA A 225 -6.73 -17.51 0.49
C ALA A 225 -8.20 -17.47 0.05
N LYS A 226 -8.92 -16.39 0.37
CA LYS A 226 -10.31 -16.17 -0.08
C LYS A 226 -10.42 -16.03 -1.59
N ALA A 227 -9.50 -15.32 -2.24
CA ALA A 227 -9.46 -15.20 -3.69
C ALA A 227 -9.30 -16.58 -4.35
N ALA A 228 -8.39 -17.41 -3.83
CA ALA A 228 -8.19 -18.77 -4.32
C ALA A 228 -9.44 -19.65 -4.13
N TYR A 229 -10.08 -19.57 -2.97
CA TYR A 229 -11.33 -20.27 -2.68
C TYR A 229 -12.44 -19.90 -3.66
N HIS A 230 -12.69 -18.60 -3.85
CA HIS A 230 -13.75 -18.13 -4.76
C HIS A 230 -13.45 -18.43 -6.23
N LYS A 231 -12.17 -18.37 -6.64
CA LYS A 231 -11.77 -18.78 -7.99
C LYS A 231 -12.07 -20.25 -8.25
N LYS A 232 -11.74 -21.14 -7.29
CA LYS A 232 -12.04 -22.58 -7.40
C LYS A 232 -13.55 -22.84 -7.49
N ALA A 233 -14.34 -22.17 -6.67
CA ALA A 233 -15.80 -22.28 -6.70
C ALA A 233 -16.38 -21.84 -8.06
N ALA A 234 -15.90 -20.72 -8.62
CA ALA A 234 -16.35 -20.24 -9.94
C ALA A 234 -16.04 -21.23 -11.07
N HIS A 235 -14.88 -21.89 -11.03
CA HIS A 235 -14.53 -22.95 -12.00
C HIS A 235 -15.39 -24.22 -11.87
N MET A 236 -15.86 -24.56 -10.66
CA MET A 236 -16.73 -25.72 -10.47
C MET A 236 -18.12 -25.49 -11.03
N VAL A 237 -18.67 -24.28 -10.86
CA VAL A 237 -19.99 -23.91 -11.39
C VAL A 237 -19.98 -23.90 -12.92
N SER A 238 -18.99 -23.28 -13.55
CA SER A 238 -18.89 -23.26 -15.03
C SER A 238 -18.65 -24.66 -15.64
N GLY A 239 -17.96 -25.54 -14.91
CA GLY A 239 -17.81 -26.95 -15.30
C GLY A 239 -19.13 -27.74 -15.26
N MET A 240 -20.01 -27.45 -14.30
CA MET A 240 -21.33 -28.10 -14.19
C MET A 240 -22.28 -27.67 -15.32
N ASP A 241 -22.26 -26.39 -15.69
CA ASP A 241 -23.08 -25.88 -16.81
C ASP A 241 -22.69 -26.53 -18.14
N SER A 242 -21.39 -26.72 -18.38
CA SER A 242 -20.88 -27.40 -19.59
C SER A 242 -21.20 -28.91 -19.64
N CYS A 243 -21.49 -29.52 -18.48
CA CYS A 243 -21.87 -30.93 -18.39
C CYS A 243 -23.39 -31.11 -18.58
N SER A 244 -24.18 -30.12 -18.15
CA SER A 244 -25.64 -30.06 -18.38
C SER A 244 -25.97 -29.93 -19.88
N GLU A 245 -25.27 -29.05 -20.61
CA GLU A 245 -25.49 -28.86 -22.06
C GLU A 245 -25.13 -30.11 -22.89
N LYS A 246 -24.13 -30.90 -22.47
CA LYS A 246 -23.76 -32.14 -23.15
C LYS A 246 -24.79 -33.27 -22.94
N ASN A 247 -25.49 -33.28 -21.81
CA ASN A 247 -26.55 -34.25 -21.55
C ASN A 247 -27.86 -33.84 -22.27
N ALA A 248 -28.15 -32.53 -22.38
CA ALA A 248 -29.32 -32.05 -23.13
C ALA A 248 -29.20 -32.25 -24.65
N ALA A 249 -27.98 -32.27 -25.21
CA ALA A 249 -27.74 -32.56 -26.62
C ALA A 249 -27.75 -34.07 -26.96
N GLY A 250 -27.71 -34.95 -25.95
CA GLY A 250 -27.74 -36.41 -26.11
C GLY A 250 -29.14 -37.01 -26.28
N ASP A 251 -30.20 -36.28 -25.89
CA ASP A 251 -31.57 -36.78 -25.83
C ASP A 251 -32.47 -36.32 -26.99
N VAL A 252 -31.91 -35.72 -28.05
CA VAL A 252 -32.67 -35.22 -29.21
C VAL A 252 -32.56 -36.14 -30.45
N ASN A 253 -31.95 -37.33 -30.32
CA ASN A 253 -31.84 -38.32 -31.40
C ASN A 253 -32.27 -39.73 -30.95
N MET A 254 -33.48 -39.86 -30.42
CA MET A 254 -34.21 -41.15 -30.40
C MET A 254 -35.63 -40.96 -30.89
#